data_AF-A0A954HZR4-F1
#
_entry.id   AF-A0A954HZR4-F1
#
_cell.length_a   1.000
_cell.length_b   1.000
_cell.length_c   1.000
_cell.angle_alpha   90.00
_cell.angle_beta   90.00
_cell.angle_gamma   90.00
#
_symmetry.space_group_name_H-M   'P 1'
#
loop_
_entity.id
_entity.type
_entity.pdbx_description
1 polymer ?
#
loop_
_entity_poly.entity_id
_entity_poly.type
_entity_poly.pdbx_seq_one_letter_code
_entity_poly.pdbx_strand_id
1 'polypeptide(L)'
;MNCSNCGAPFESIVQSGIAWCAYCDSRRVLSEDGCGVDGVILLGSTTDLDCPACGDQLVSAVMNDCPVRACPSCFGVAVDSDAFGQIVADRRAAYRGADRPPRLLDPRELQHERDCPVCRETMDVHPYYGPGNTVIDACRSCRLIWLDAGEMTAIEQAPGRR
;
A
#
# COMPACT_ATOMS: atom_id res chain seq x y z
N MET A 1 -0.94 -21.44 -4.67
CA MET A 1 0.15 -21.22 -3.67
C MET A 1 -0.46 -21.24 -2.28
N ASN A 2 0.26 -21.70 -1.27
CA ASN A 2 -0.23 -21.76 0.11
C ASN A 2 0.25 -20.54 0.91
N CYS A 3 -0.55 -20.13 1.88
CA CYS A 3 -0.22 -19.13 2.87
C CYS A 3 0.98 -19.59 3.70
N SER A 4 2.04 -18.77 3.75
CA SER A 4 3.22 -19.04 4.57
C SER A 4 2.97 -18.91 6.07
N ASN A 5 1.87 -18.27 6.47
CA ASN A 5 1.51 -18.09 7.87
C ASN A 5 0.71 -19.31 8.42
N CYS A 6 -0.34 -19.75 7.73
CA CYS A 6 -1.23 -20.82 8.24
C CYS A 6 -1.26 -22.10 7.40
N GLY A 7 -0.57 -22.16 6.25
CA GLY A 7 -0.55 -23.32 5.36
C GLY A 7 -1.82 -23.51 4.49
N ALA A 8 -2.89 -22.74 4.71
CA ALA A 8 -4.09 -22.79 3.88
C ALA A 8 -3.80 -22.31 2.44
N PRO A 9 -4.50 -22.84 1.43
CA PRO A 9 -4.40 -22.31 0.07
C PRO A 9 -4.86 -20.84 0.04
N PHE A 10 -4.15 -19.99 -0.72
CA PHE A 10 -4.65 -18.65 -1.03
C PHE A 10 -5.88 -18.80 -1.92
N GLU A 11 -7.06 -18.43 -1.40
CA GLU A 11 -8.34 -18.58 -2.11
C GLU A 11 -8.62 -17.43 -3.09
N SER A 12 -7.94 -16.30 -2.96
CA SER A 12 -8.12 -15.17 -3.87
C SER A 12 -6.83 -14.41 -4.12
N ILE A 13 -6.40 -14.41 -5.38
CA ILE A 13 -5.51 -13.38 -5.90
C ILE A 13 -6.42 -12.17 -6.15
N VAL A 14 -6.28 -11.11 -5.37
CA VAL A 14 -6.89 -9.83 -5.73
C VAL A 14 -6.12 -9.24 -6.91
N GLN A 15 -6.84 -8.56 -7.80
CA GLN A 15 -6.32 -8.03 -9.06
C GLN A 15 -5.24 -6.94 -8.88
N SER A 16 -5.00 -6.50 -7.64
CA SER A 16 -3.89 -5.67 -7.18
C SER A 16 -2.55 -6.42 -7.09
N GLY A 17 -2.50 -7.71 -7.39
CA GLY A 17 -1.28 -8.52 -7.24
C GLY A 17 -1.02 -8.91 -5.78
N ILE A 18 -2.04 -8.83 -4.92
CA ILE A 18 -1.99 -9.29 -3.53
C ILE A 18 -2.79 -10.59 -3.44
N ALA A 19 -2.30 -11.58 -2.73
CA ALA A 19 -3.02 -12.80 -2.40
C ALA A 19 -3.51 -12.71 -0.95
N TRP A 20 -4.79 -12.95 -0.73
CA TRP A 20 -5.43 -12.94 0.59
C TRP A 20 -5.72 -14.36 1.08
N CYS A 21 -5.34 -14.65 2.31
CA CYS A 21 -5.67 -15.91 2.96
C CYS A 21 -7.00 -15.78 3.71
N ALA A 22 -8.05 -16.46 3.25
CA ALA A 22 -9.38 -16.44 3.86
C ALA A 22 -9.45 -17.10 5.26
N TYR A 23 -8.35 -17.70 5.73
CA TYR A 23 -8.31 -18.42 7.01
C TYR A 23 -7.60 -17.64 8.13
N CYS A 24 -6.60 -16.84 7.80
CA CYS A 24 -5.82 -16.07 8.78
C CYS A 24 -5.59 -14.61 8.39
N ASP A 25 -6.31 -14.14 7.37
CA ASP A 25 -6.27 -12.79 6.80
C ASP A 25 -4.89 -12.28 6.37
N SER A 26 -3.92 -13.18 6.26
CA SER A 26 -2.56 -12.84 5.83
C SER A 26 -2.55 -12.46 4.35
N ARG A 27 -1.87 -11.35 4.04
CA ARG A 27 -1.70 -10.81 2.69
C ARG A 27 -0.30 -11.10 2.15
N ARG A 28 -0.19 -11.39 0.85
CA ARG A 28 1.11 -11.60 0.18
C ARG A 28 1.16 -10.92 -1.18
N VAL A 29 2.20 -10.17 -1.46
CA VAL A 29 2.41 -9.53 -2.77
C VAL A 29 2.99 -10.52 -3.78
N LEU A 30 2.47 -10.49 -5.00
CA LEU A 30 2.89 -11.24 -6.18
C LEU A 30 3.44 -10.22 -7.19
N SER A 31 4.71 -9.85 -7.07
CA SER A 31 5.37 -8.94 -8.00
C SER A 31 6.12 -9.72 -9.09
N GLU A 32 5.83 -9.45 -10.37
CA GLU A 32 6.55 -10.04 -11.52
C GLU A 32 7.76 -9.19 -11.97
N ASP A 33 7.82 -7.90 -11.63
CA ASP A 33 8.83 -6.99 -12.18
C ASP A 33 9.74 -6.43 -11.08
N GLY A 34 11.02 -6.81 -11.10
CA GLY A 34 12.05 -6.47 -10.11
C GLY A 34 12.45 -5.00 -9.97
N CYS A 35 11.58 -4.04 -10.33
CA CYS A 35 11.64 -2.69 -9.76
C CYS A 35 10.99 -2.73 -8.37
N GLY A 36 11.54 -2.02 -7.39
CA GLY A 36 10.90 -1.90 -6.07
C GLY A 36 9.44 -1.52 -6.23
N VAL A 37 8.54 -2.26 -5.57
CA VAL A 37 7.09 -2.02 -5.67
C VAL A 37 6.82 -0.56 -5.34
N ASP A 38 5.97 0.08 -6.14
CA ASP A 38 5.63 1.51 -6.02
C ASP A 38 6.84 2.46 -6.05
N GLY A 39 7.98 2.08 -6.64
CA GLY A 39 9.16 2.96 -6.72
C GLY A 39 9.77 3.28 -5.35
N VAL A 40 9.57 2.41 -4.37
CA VAL A 40 10.10 2.55 -3.01
C VAL A 40 11.53 2.03 -2.95
N ILE A 41 12.43 2.84 -2.39
CA ILE A 41 13.84 2.48 -2.18
C ILE A 41 14.08 2.32 -0.67
N LEU A 42 14.42 1.10 -0.24
CA LEU A 42 14.74 0.82 1.17
C LEU A 42 16.14 1.36 1.51
N LEU A 43 16.25 2.11 2.61
CA LEU A 43 17.53 2.65 3.11
C LEU A 43 18.22 1.72 4.12
N GLY A 44 17.58 0.61 4.49
CA GLY A 44 18.15 -0.45 5.33
C GLY A 44 18.24 -0.16 6.82
N SER A 45 17.95 1.07 7.28
CA SER A 45 17.81 1.39 8.71
C SER A 45 16.44 0.97 9.23
N THR A 46 16.42 0.10 10.25
CA THR A 46 15.20 -0.34 10.92
C THR A 46 14.61 0.79 11.77
N THR A 47 13.30 0.74 12.00
CA THR A 47 12.56 1.66 12.88
C THR A 47 11.88 0.88 14.00
N ASP A 48 11.49 1.54 15.09
CA ASP A 48 10.75 0.89 16.19
C ASP A 48 9.25 0.70 15.91
N LEU A 49 8.86 0.75 14.64
CA LEU A 49 7.46 0.68 14.20
C LEU A 49 7.18 -0.67 13.57
N ASP A 50 6.07 -1.28 13.97
CA ASP A 50 5.58 -2.54 13.40
C ASP A 50 4.70 -2.27 12.19
N CYS A 51 4.77 -3.13 11.19
CA CYS A 51 3.88 -3.09 10.04
C CYS A 51 2.44 -3.41 10.47
N PRO A 52 1.46 -2.53 10.23
CA PRO A 52 0.06 -2.80 10.59
C PRO A 52 -0.59 -3.91 9.75
N ALA A 53 0.03 -4.31 8.63
CA ALA A 53 -0.50 -5.35 7.76
C ALA A 53 0.03 -6.77 8.10
N CYS A 54 1.27 -6.90 8.55
CA CYS A 54 1.90 -8.20 8.80
C CYS A 54 2.70 -8.33 10.10
N GLY A 55 2.88 -7.24 10.85
CA GLY A 55 3.61 -7.20 12.12
C GLY A 55 5.14 -7.09 12.00
N ASP A 56 5.71 -7.18 10.81
CA ASP A 56 7.17 -7.06 10.63
C ASP A 56 7.68 -5.64 10.84
N GLN A 57 8.94 -5.51 11.25
CA GLN A 57 9.55 -4.21 11.49
C GLN A 57 9.64 -3.35 10.23
N LEU A 58 9.15 -2.12 10.31
CA LEU A 58 9.27 -1.14 9.24
C LEU A 58 10.70 -0.62 9.14
N VAL A 59 11.16 -0.38 7.91
CA VAL A 59 12.46 0.22 7.63
C VAL A 59 12.28 1.62 7.03
N SER A 60 13.28 2.47 7.21
CA SER A 60 13.34 3.76 6.54
C SER A 60 13.49 3.54 5.04
N ALA A 61 12.73 4.30 4.27
CA ALA A 61 12.73 4.21 2.82
C ALA A 61 12.48 5.60 2.20
N VAL A 62 12.65 5.70 0.90
CA VAL A 62 12.37 6.90 0.11
C VAL A 62 11.44 6.56 -1.04
N MET A 63 10.47 7.44 -1.30
CA MET A 63 9.54 7.37 -2.42
C MET A 63 9.41 8.78 -3.02
N ASN A 64 9.87 8.98 -4.26
CA ASN A 64 9.92 10.30 -4.93
C ASN A 64 10.57 11.38 -4.04
N ASP A 65 11.78 11.10 -3.58
CA ASP A 65 12.57 11.98 -2.69
C ASP A 65 11.90 12.32 -1.34
N CYS A 66 10.72 11.76 -1.06
CA CYS A 66 10.04 11.91 0.22
C CYS A 66 10.41 10.76 1.17
N PRO A 67 10.74 11.04 2.43
CA PRO A 67 11.01 10.01 3.43
C PRO A 67 9.71 9.27 3.77
N VAL A 68 9.78 7.94 3.73
CA VAL A 68 8.67 7.04 4.08
C VAL A 68 9.17 5.91 4.98
N ARG A 69 8.24 5.15 5.54
CA ARG A 69 8.54 3.87 6.18
C ARG A 69 7.94 2.76 5.35
N ALA A 70 8.71 1.73 5.04
CA ALA A 70 8.26 0.64 4.20
C ALA A 70 8.45 -0.70 4.89
N CYS A 71 7.53 -1.63 4.65
CA CYS A 71 7.67 -3.01 5.10
C CYS A 71 8.46 -3.82 4.06
N PRO A 72 9.58 -4.46 4.42
CA PRO A 72 10.34 -5.28 3.47
C PRO A 72 9.63 -6.57 3.06
N SER A 73 8.65 -7.03 3.84
CA SER A 73 7.95 -8.31 3.60
C SER A 73 6.67 -8.17 2.78
N CYS A 74 5.81 -7.21 3.15
CA CYS A 74 4.54 -6.98 2.46
C CYS A 74 4.56 -5.77 1.51
N PHE A 75 5.67 -5.02 1.46
CA PHE A 75 5.84 -3.83 0.62
C PHE A 75 4.84 -2.68 0.87
N GLY A 76 4.11 -2.72 1.98
CA GLY A 76 3.28 -1.60 2.41
C GLY A 76 4.11 -0.40 2.86
N VAL A 77 3.55 0.80 2.68
CA VAL A 77 4.24 2.08 2.85
C VAL A 77 3.43 2.98 3.77
N ALA A 78 4.10 3.56 4.77
CA ALA A 78 3.56 4.60 5.63
C ALA A 78 4.17 5.96 5.24
N VAL A 79 3.32 6.87 4.80
CA VAL A 79 3.67 8.20 4.27
C VAL A 79 2.87 9.29 4.97
N ASP A 80 3.45 10.47 5.18
CA ASP A 80 2.69 11.63 5.70
C ASP A 80 1.69 12.13 4.64
N SER A 81 0.53 12.65 5.06
CA SER A 81 -0.52 13.11 4.15
C SER A 81 -0.06 14.18 3.15
N ASP A 82 0.82 15.09 3.55
CA ASP A 82 1.30 16.17 2.68
C ASP A 82 2.26 15.61 1.63
N ALA A 83 3.16 14.72 2.06
CA ALA A 83 4.05 13.98 1.17
C ALA A 83 3.25 13.10 0.19
N PHE A 84 2.21 12.41 0.66
CA PHE A 84 1.34 11.60 -0.20
C PHE A 84 0.72 12.43 -1.34
N GLY A 85 0.15 13.60 -1.00
CA GLY A 85 -0.43 14.50 -2.00
C GLY A 85 0.59 14.96 -3.05
N GLN A 86 1.80 15.32 -2.61
CA GLN A 86 2.90 15.74 -3.48
C GLN A 86 3.33 14.59 -4.42
N ILE A 87 3.55 13.39 -3.89
CA ILE A 87 3.96 12.21 -4.67
C ILE A 87 2.91 11.88 -5.73
N VAL A 88 1.62 11.89 -5.38
CA VAL A 88 0.54 11.63 -6.33
C VAL A 88 0.54 12.68 -7.44
N ALA A 89 0.66 13.97 -7.10
CA ALA A 89 0.69 15.04 -8.09
C ALA A 89 1.87 14.88 -9.06
N ASP A 90 3.08 14.66 -8.53
CA ASP A 90 4.30 14.55 -9.34
C ASP A 90 4.29 13.33 -10.24
N ARG A 91 3.94 12.15 -9.69
CA ARG A 91 3.88 10.90 -10.46
C ARG A 91 2.88 10.99 -11.60
N ARG A 92 1.68 11.51 -11.33
CA ARG A 92 0.64 11.65 -12.37
C ARG A 92 1.03 12.66 -13.44
N ALA A 93 1.61 13.79 -13.05
CA ALA A 93 2.10 14.80 -13.99
C ALA A 93 3.24 14.26 -14.89
N ALA A 94 4.09 13.38 -14.34
CA ALA A 94 5.21 12.76 -15.06
C ALA A 94 4.82 11.51 -15.86
N TYR A 95 3.74 10.82 -15.51
CA TYR A 95 3.37 9.55 -16.14
C TYR A 95 3.04 9.71 -17.63
N ARG A 96 3.69 8.92 -18.48
CA ARG A 96 3.49 8.88 -19.94
C ARG A 96 3.07 7.50 -20.47
N GLY A 97 2.93 6.52 -19.58
CA GLY A 97 2.50 5.17 -19.95
C GLY A 97 1.01 5.08 -20.28
N ALA A 98 0.61 3.87 -20.67
CA ALA A 98 -0.78 3.54 -20.94
C ALA A 98 -1.61 3.56 -19.66
N ASP A 99 -2.84 4.05 -19.75
CA ASP A 99 -3.75 4.00 -18.61
C ASP A 99 -4.02 2.55 -18.19
N ARG A 100 -3.94 2.29 -16.89
CA ARG A 100 -4.47 1.07 -16.30
C ARG A 100 -6.01 1.19 -16.29
N PRO A 101 -6.76 0.22 -16.84
CA PRO A 101 -8.21 0.29 -16.84
C PRO A 101 -8.74 0.42 -15.41
N PRO A 102 -9.77 1.26 -15.19
CA PRO A 102 -10.31 1.46 -13.86
C PRO A 102 -10.87 0.13 -13.35
N ARG A 103 -10.45 -0.28 -12.16
CA ARG A 103 -10.95 -1.48 -11.50
C ARG A 103 -12.22 -1.17 -10.72
N LEU A 104 -13.09 -2.16 -10.55
CA LEU A 104 -14.15 -2.08 -9.56
C LEU A 104 -13.52 -2.24 -8.17
N LEU A 105 -13.95 -1.41 -7.23
CA LEU A 105 -13.57 -1.54 -5.84
C LEU A 105 -14.25 -2.79 -5.27
N ASP A 106 -13.48 -3.69 -4.67
CA ASP A 106 -14.02 -4.82 -3.93
C ASP A 106 -14.41 -4.34 -2.52
N PRO A 107 -15.68 -4.45 -2.09
CA PRO A 107 -16.10 -4.04 -0.76
C PRO A 107 -15.35 -4.74 0.39
N ARG A 108 -14.70 -5.87 0.13
CA ARG A 108 -13.86 -6.57 1.13
C ARG A 108 -12.60 -5.80 1.48
N GLU A 109 -12.09 -4.98 0.56
CA GLU A 109 -10.94 -4.10 0.81
C GLU A 109 -11.28 -2.98 1.80
N LEU A 110 -12.56 -2.73 2.09
CA LEU A 110 -13.02 -1.73 3.08
C LEU A 110 -13.30 -2.34 4.46
N GLN A 111 -13.23 -3.66 4.60
CA GLN A 111 -13.67 -4.38 5.80
C GLN A 111 -12.55 -4.66 6.79
N HIS A 112 -11.29 -4.38 6.44
CA HIS A 112 -10.19 -4.57 7.39
C HIS A 112 -10.09 -3.40 8.37
N GLU A 113 -9.57 -3.70 9.54
CA GLU A 113 -9.20 -2.71 10.55
C GLU A 113 -7.68 -2.77 10.76
N ARG A 114 -7.05 -1.61 10.84
CA ARG A 114 -5.61 -1.46 11.04
C ARG A 114 -5.34 -0.37 12.05
N ASP A 115 -4.47 -0.63 13.00
CA ASP A 115 -4.01 0.38 13.93
C ASP A 115 -2.82 1.14 13.36
N CYS A 116 -2.78 2.44 13.62
CA CYS A 116 -1.67 3.28 13.21
C CYS A 116 -0.38 2.79 13.87
N PRO A 117 0.70 2.54 13.10
CA PRO A 117 1.95 2.06 13.67
C PRO A 117 2.60 3.06 14.63
N VAL A 118 2.25 4.35 14.52
CA VAL A 118 2.81 5.45 15.33
C VAL A 118 2.05 5.64 16.65
N CYS A 119 0.72 5.83 16.60
CA CYS A 119 -0.08 6.15 17.79
C CYS A 119 -0.97 5.00 18.29
N ARG A 120 -1.04 3.88 17.55
CA ARG A 120 -1.90 2.71 17.82
C ARG A 120 -3.41 2.99 17.81
N GLU A 121 -3.85 4.15 17.35
CA GLU A 121 -5.27 4.39 17.07
C GLU A 121 -5.69 3.73 15.76
N THR A 122 -6.91 3.18 15.73
CA THR A 122 -7.50 2.59 14.54
C THR A 122 -7.60 3.62 13.40
N MET A 123 -7.09 3.26 12.23
CA MET A 123 -7.12 4.10 11.04
C MET A 123 -8.47 4.01 10.34
N ASP A 124 -8.87 5.10 9.69
CA ASP A 124 -10.03 5.08 8.81
C ASP A 124 -9.66 4.38 7.50
N VAL A 125 -10.38 3.31 7.16
CA VAL A 125 -10.26 2.63 5.87
C VAL A 125 -11.31 3.19 4.92
N HIS A 126 -10.88 3.76 3.81
CA HIS A 126 -11.81 4.37 2.86
C HIS A 126 -11.29 4.38 1.43
N PRO A 127 -12.18 4.48 0.42
CA PRO A 127 -11.74 4.71 -0.94
C PRO A 127 -10.91 6.00 -1.01
N TYR A 128 -9.79 5.95 -1.71
CA TYR A 128 -9.11 7.14 -2.17
C TYR A 128 -10.00 7.79 -3.24
N TYR A 129 -10.59 8.93 -2.90
CA TYR A 129 -11.47 9.71 -3.80
C TYR A 129 -10.72 10.41 -4.94
N GLY A 130 -9.45 10.05 -5.16
CA GLY A 130 -8.70 10.41 -6.35
C GLY A 130 -8.69 9.28 -7.40
N PRO A 131 -7.80 9.39 -8.39
CA PRO A 131 -7.67 8.38 -9.44
C PRO A 131 -7.10 7.07 -8.89
N GLY A 132 -7.50 5.92 -9.45
CA GLY A 132 -6.96 4.59 -9.09
C GLY A 132 -7.99 3.60 -8.57
N ASN A 133 -9.13 4.08 -8.06
CA ASN A 133 -10.10 3.24 -7.32
C ASN A 133 -9.39 2.36 -6.28
N THR A 134 -8.55 3.00 -5.48
CA THR A 134 -7.71 2.37 -4.46
C THR A 134 -8.30 2.59 -3.08
N VAL A 135 -8.10 1.69 -2.12
CA VAL A 135 -8.44 1.92 -0.71
C VAL A 135 -7.19 2.43 0.00
N ILE A 136 -7.32 3.39 0.89
CA ILE A 136 -6.20 3.83 1.73
C ILE A 136 -6.63 3.78 3.19
N ASP A 137 -5.66 3.59 4.09
CA ASP A 137 -5.89 3.71 5.52
C ASP A 137 -5.28 5.02 6.03
N ALA A 138 -6.09 5.85 6.69
CA ALA A 138 -5.68 7.17 7.16
C ALA A 138 -5.80 7.28 8.68
N CYS A 139 -4.70 7.63 9.34
CA CYS A 139 -4.71 7.97 10.75
C CYS A 139 -5.05 9.45 10.93
N ARG A 140 -6.16 9.76 11.62
CA ARG A 140 -6.58 11.15 11.89
C ARG A 140 -5.60 11.91 12.80
N SER A 141 -5.01 11.22 13.77
CA SER A 141 -4.15 11.84 14.78
C SER A 141 -2.74 12.10 14.29
N CYS A 142 -2.16 11.17 13.53
CA CYS A 142 -0.80 11.31 12.99
C CYS A 142 -0.76 11.88 11.57
N ARG A 143 -1.91 12.02 10.89
CA ARG A 143 -2.02 12.31 9.45
C ARG A 143 -1.22 11.35 8.57
N LEU A 144 -1.02 10.13 9.06
CA LEU A 144 -0.30 9.08 8.35
C LEU A 144 -1.25 8.40 7.37
N ILE A 145 -0.82 8.21 6.14
CA ILE A 145 -1.48 7.39 5.14
C ILE A 145 -0.69 6.08 5.01
N TRP A 146 -1.40 4.96 5.12
CA TRP A 146 -0.88 3.65 4.77
C TRP A 146 -1.35 3.26 3.36
N LEU A 147 -0.41 2.78 2.57
CA LEU A 147 -0.62 2.23 1.24
C LEU A 147 -0.18 0.77 1.24
N ASP A 148 -1.04 -0.11 0.78
CA ASP A 148 -0.65 -1.47 0.43
C ASP A 148 0.16 -1.48 -0.87
N ALA A 149 0.87 -2.59 -1.08
CA ALA A 149 1.70 -2.77 -2.25
C ALA A 149 0.94 -2.59 -3.58
N GLY A 150 1.49 -1.76 -4.47
CA GLY A 150 0.96 -1.51 -5.81
C GLY A 150 -0.14 -0.45 -5.85
N GLU A 151 -0.56 0.08 -4.70
CA GLU A 151 -1.62 1.09 -4.61
C GLU A 151 -1.20 2.43 -5.19
N MET A 152 0.04 2.85 -4.95
CA MET A 152 0.58 4.07 -5.56
C MET A 152 0.72 3.92 -7.08
N THR A 153 1.14 2.74 -7.56
CA THR A 153 1.20 2.42 -9.00
C THR A 153 -0.21 2.48 -9.62
N ALA A 154 -1.23 1.96 -8.93
CA ALA A 154 -2.62 2.07 -9.40
C ALA A 154 -3.10 3.52 -9.49
N ILE A 155 -2.72 4.38 -8.54
CA ILE A 155 -3.03 5.82 -8.56
C ILE A 155 -2.30 6.54 -9.70
N GLU A 156 -1.01 6.24 -9.91
CA GLU A 156 -0.20 6.82 -10.98
C GLU A 156 -0.77 6.51 -12.36
N GLN A 157 -1.09 5.24 -12.60
CA GLN A 157 -1.49 4.73 -13.92
C GLN A 157 -2.98 4.94 -14.23
N ALA A 158 -3.75 5.50 -13.30
CA ALA A 158 -5.19 5.65 -13.51
C ALA A 158 -5.53 6.72 -14.55
N PRO A 159 -6.59 6.48 -15.35
CA PRO A 159 -7.06 7.40 -16.36
C PRO A 159 -7.54 8.73 -15.77
N GLY A 160 -7.64 9.75 -16.62
CA GLY A 160 -8.15 11.07 -16.25
C GLY A 160 -7.07 12.15 -16.26
N ARG A 161 -7.43 13.33 -15.75
CA ARG A 161 -6.56 14.52 -15.81
C ARG A 161 -5.25 14.27 -15.05
N ARG A 162 -4.17 14.76 -15.65
CA ARG A 162 -2.79 14.75 -15.16
C ARG A 162 -2.28 16.18 -15.11
#